data_AF-A0A1Q6EE85-F1
#
_entry.id   AF-A0A1Q6EE85-F1
#
_cell.length_a   1.000
_cell.length_b   1.000
_cell.length_c   1.000
_cell.angle_alpha   90.00
_cell.angle_beta   90.00
_cell.angle_gamma   90.00
#
_symmetry.space_group_name_H-M   'P 1'
#
loop_
_entity.id
_entity.type
_entity.pdbx_description
1 polymer ?
#
loop_
_entity_poly.entity_id
_entity_poly.type
_entity_poly.pdbx_seq_one_letter_code
_entity_poly.pdbx_strand_id
1 'polypeptide(L)'
;MGEYTEQRNRDFMAAFRREMKGMFERGEEVTVEKVIAEVMSGDAPGYYVSYRYARRAVGDLMERGVIERYDGKLRRHSRRDMMIEIGRKCRIRMESTGVSLGRALVDVLVTERASSWFMTRVYARQLFYRMGKNRNIRK
;
A
#
# COMPACT_ATOMS: atom_id res chain seq x y z
N MET A 1 10.94 11.03 2.09
CA MET A 1 9.48 10.69 2.14
C MET A 1 8.79 10.91 0.79
N GLY A 2 9.29 11.81 -0.08
CA GLY A 2 8.71 12.08 -1.41
C GLY A 2 8.79 10.90 -2.41
N GLU A 3 9.95 10.27 -2.56
CA GLU A 3 10.21 9.22 -3.56
C GLU A 3 9.21 8.04 -3.49
N TYR A 4 9.02 7.44 -2.31
CA TYR A 4 8.06 6.34 -2.14
C TYR A 4 6.61 6.77 -2.42
N THR A 5 6.26 8.02 -2.09
CA THR A 5 4.92 8.55 -2.35
C THR A 5 4.70 8.69 -3.86
N GLU A 6 5.70 9.18 -4.59
CA GLU A 6 5.63 9.29 -6.05
C GLU A 6 5.58 7.92 -6.73
N GLN A 7 6.39 6.96 -6.29
CA GLN A 7 6.35 5.60 -6.81
C GLN A 7 4.97 4.96 -6.60
N ARG A 8 4.42 5.05 -5.38
CA ARG A 8 3.05 4.59 -5.09
C ARG A 8 2.02 5.22 -6.02
N ASN A 9 2.14 6.53 -6.24
CA ASN A 9 1.20 7.27 -7.07
C ASN A 9 1.29 6.85 -8.55
N ARG A 10 2.50 6.59 -9.06
CA ARG A 10 2.71 6.04 -10.40
C ARG A 10 2.09 4.65 -10.54
N ASP A 11 2.37 3.76 -9.60
CA ASP A 11 1.89 2.38 -9.63
C ASP A 11 0.35 2.31 -9.48
N PHE A 12 -0.21 3.17 -8.62
CA PHE A 12 -1.66 3.30 -8.46
C PHE A 12 -2.31 3.72 -9.77
N MET A 13 -1.74 4.69 -10.47
CA MET A 13 -2.30 5.16 -11.75
C MET A 13 -2.10 4.15 -12.88
N ALA A 14 -1.04 3.35 -12.85
CA ALA A 14 -0.88 2.23 -13.76
C ALA A 14 -1.96 1.16 -13.51
N ALA A 15 -2.21 0.82 -12.24
CA ALA A 15 -3.30 -0.10 -11.86
C ALA A 15 -4.68 0.44 -12.26
N PHE A 16 -4.94 1.72 -12.01
CA PHE A 16 -6.17 2.40 -12.41
C PHE A 16 -6.42 2.34 -13.92
N ARG A 17 -5.41 2.63 -14.75
CA ARG A 17 -5.56 2.56 -16.21
C ARG A 17 -5.82 1.14 -16.70
N ARG A 18 -5.16 0.14 -16.10
CA ARG A 18 -5.40 -1.27 -16.42
C ARG A 18 -6.83 -1.68 -16.07
N GLU A 19 -7.31 -1.30 -14.89
CA GLU A 19 -8.66 -1.64 -14.45
C GLU A 19 -9.72 -0.93 -15.29
N MET A 20 -9.52 0.35 -15.59
CA MET A 20 -10.38 1.11 -16.51
C MET A 20 -10.48 0.44 -17.88
N LYS A 21 -9.34 0.01 -18.44
CA LYS A 21 -9.32 -0.73 -19.72
C LYS A 21 -10.07 -2.05 -19.60
N GLY A 22 -9.82 -2.81 -18.53
CA GLY A 22 -10.50 -4.08 -18.27
C GLY A 22 -12.01 -3.95 -18.13
N MET A 23 -12.49 -2.96 -17.37
CA MET A 23 -13.94 -2.68 -17.24
C MET A 23 -14.57 -2.33 -18.59
N PHE A 24 -13.89 -1.51 -19.39
CA PHE A 24 -14.35 -1.17 -20.73
C PHE A 24 -14.43 -2.41 -21.65
N GLU A 25 -13.41 -3.27 -21.64
CA GLU A 25 -13.40 -4.52 -22.42
C GLU A 25 -14.49 -5.51 -21.99
N ARG A 26 -14.90 -5.48 -20.72
CA ARG A 26 -16.02 -6.28 -20.20
C ARG A 26 -17.40 -5.67 -20.48
N GLY A 27 -17.47 -4.50 -21.12
CA GLY A 27 -18.73 -3.81 -21.40
C GLY A 27 -19.40 -3.23 -20.14
N GLU A 28 -18.65 -3.06 -19.05
CA GLU A 28 -19.16 -2.48 -17.82
C GLU A 28 -19.23 -0.95 -17.90
N GLU A 29 -20.16 -0.36 -17.14
CA GLU A 29 -20.15 1.09 -16.93
C GLU A 29 -18.84 1.51 -16.23
N VAL A 30 -18.11 2.45 -16.85
CA VAL A 30 -16.83 2.96 -16.37
C VAL A 30 -17.02 4.32 -15.72
N THR A 31 -17.01 4.35 -14.39
CA THR A 31 -16.93 5.59 -13.60
C THR A 31 -15.62 5.64 -12.82
N VAL A 32 -15.11 6.86 -12.58
CA VAL A 32 -13.85 7.05 -11.83
C VAL A 32 -13.95 6.42 -10.44
N GLU A 33 -15.08 6.61 -9.78
CA GLU A 33 -15.40 6.09 -8.45
C GLU A 33 -15.38 4.56 -8.42
N LYS A 34 -15.96 3.90 -9.44
CA LYS A 34 -16.00 2.44 -9.53
C LYS A 34 -14.60 1.87 -9.78
N VAL A 35 -13.83 2.46 -10.70
CA VAL A 35 -12.44 2.04 -10.96
C VAL A 35 -11.57 2.23 -9.71
N ILE A 36 -11.70 3.36 -9.00
CA ILE A 36 -10.97 3.59 -7.74
C ILE A 36 -11.35 2.54 -6.69
N ALA A 37 -12.64 2.24 -6.55
CA ALA A 37 -13.11 1.25 -5.58
C ALA A 37 -12.51 -0.13 -5.85
N GLU A 38 -12.46 -0.54 -7.12
CA GLU A 38 -11.92 -1.84 -7.54
C GLU A 38 -10.40 -1.91 -7.35
N VAL A 39 -9.65 -0.89 -7.80
CA VAL A 39 -8.19 -0.87 -7.61
C VAL A 39 -7.82 -0.87 -6.12
N MET A 40 -8.59 -0.17 -5.30
CA MET A 40 -8.36 -0.08 -3.85
C MET A 40 -8.80 -1.34 -3.09
N SER A 41 -9.64 -2.20 -3.67
CA SER A 41 -10.02 -3.48 -3.07
C SER A 41 -8.86 -4.50 -3.15
N GLY A 42 -8.02 -4.36 -4.18
CA GLY A 42 -6.88 -5.23 -4.45
C GLY A 42 -5.57 -4.87 -3.75
N ASP A 43 -4.60 -5.77 -3.92
CA ASP A 43 -3.27 -5.65 -3.35
C ASP A 43 -2.40 -4.64 -4.09
N ALA A 44 -1.58 -3.91 -3.33
CA ALA A 44 -0.56 -3.04 -3.89
C ALA A 44 0.77 -3.79 -4.09
N PRO A 45 1.57 -3.41 -5.10
CA PRO A 45 2.88 -4.03 -5.37
C PRO A 45 3.87 -4.03 -4.19
N GLY A 46 3.73 -3.10 -3.25
CA GLY A 46 4.55 -3.03 -2.05
C GLY A 46 4.06 -1.97 -1.06
N TYR A 47 4.82 -1.74 0.01
CA TYR A 47 4.42 -0.87 1.13
C TYR A 47 4.81 0.61 0.97
N TYR A 48 5.63 0.95 -0.02
CA TYR A 48 6.05 2.34 -0.32
C TYR A 48 6.47 3.13 0.91
N VAL A 49 7.40 2.58 1.67
CA VAL A 49 7.89 3.13 2.93
C VAL A 49 9.39 2.94 3.03
N SER A 50 10.09 3.88 3.66
CA SER A 50 11.52 3.72 3.87
C SER A 50 11.81 2.68 4.95
N TYR A 51 12.86 1.89 4.75
CA TYR A 51 13.34 0.91 5.72
C TYR A 51 13.52 1.53 7.12
N ARG A 52 14.17 2.70 7.22
CA ARG A 52 14.43 3.37 8.50
C ARG A 52 13.14 3.72 9.25
N TYR A 53 12.11 4.20 8.54
CA TYR A 53 10.82 4.52 9.15
C TYR A 53 10.10 3.24 9.59
N ALA A 54 10.03 2.24 8.71
CA ALA A 54 9.37 0.97 9.01
C ALA A 54 10.05 0.24 10.18
N ARG A 55 11.39 0.23 10.24
CA ARG A 55 12.16 -0.41 11.32
C ARG A 55 11.81 0.18 12.67
N ARG A 56 11.79 1.51 12.77
CA ARG A 56 11.40 2.20 14.01
C ARG A 56 9.97 1.86 14.40
N ALA A 57 9.02 2.05 13.47
CA ALA A 57 7.61 1.87 13.76
C ALA A 57 7.25 0.42 14.11
N VAL A 58 7.81 -0.57 13.39
CA VAL A 58 7.58 -1.99 13.65
C VAL A 58 8.25 -2.42 14.95
N GLY A 59 9.47 -1.96 15.22
CA GLY A 59 10.14 -2.19 16.51
C GLY A 59 9.30 -1.70 17.68
N ASP A 60 8.85 -0.44 17.62
CA ASP A 60 7.98 0.16 18.65
C ASP A 60 6.68 -0.65 18.84
N LEU A 61 6.10 -1.21 17.78
CA LEU A 61 4.88 -2.03 17.86
C LEU A 61 5.14 -3.40 18.48
N MET A 62 6.26 -4.05 18.15
CA MET A 62 6.65 -5.34 18.71
C MET A 62 7.02 -5.23 20.19
N GLU A 63 7.80 -4.22 20.57
CA GLU A 63 8.17 -3.97 21.98
C GLU A 63 6.93 -3.75 22.86
N ARG A 64 5.91 -3.08 22.31
CA ARG A 64 4.63 -2.86 22.99
C ARG A 64 3.70 -4.07 22.93
N GLY A 65 4.11 -5.20 22.35
CA GLY A 65 3.27 -6.38 22.20
C GLY A 65 2.02 -6.15 21.36
N VAL A 66 2.02 -5.16 20.45
CA VAL A 66 0.85 -4.81 19.63
C VAL A 66 0.65 -5.82 18.51
N ILE A 67 1.74 -6.31 17.92
CA ILE A 67 1.69 -7.29 16.81
C ILE A 67 1.11 -8.62 17.30
N GLU A 68 1.51 -9.04 18.50
CA GLU A 68 1.10 -10.26 19.20
C GLU A 68 -0.40 -10.25 19.51
N ARG A 69 -0.89 -9.09 19.95
CA ARG A 69 -2.26 -8.91 20.45
C ARG A 69 -3.24 -8.43 19.38
N TYR A 70 -2.78 -8.26 18.14
CA TYR A 70 -3.63 -7.73 17.09
C TYR A 70 -4.60 -8.80 16.57
N ASP A 71 -5.83 -8.76 17.08
CA ASP A 71 -6.97 -9.59 16.69
C ASP A 71 -7.91 -8.91 15.66
N GLY A 72 -7.70 -7.62 15.43
CA GLY A 72 -8.56 -6.80 14.59
C GLY A 72 -8.44 -7.07 13.09
N LYS A 73 -9.49 -6.68 12.34
CA LYS A 73 -9.40 -6.52 10.88
C LYS A 73 -8.69 -5.22 10.55
N LEU A 74 -7.64 -5.28 9.74
CA LEU A 74 -6.95 -4.11 9.22
C LEU A 74 -7.95 -3.21 8.49
N ARG A 75 -7.99 -1.92 8.84
CA ARG A 75 -8.89 -0.98 8.16
C ARG A 75 -8.38 -0.59 6.76
N ARG A 76 -7.13 -0.93 6.43
CA ARG A 76 -6.48 -0.82 5.10
C ARG A 76 -6.35 0.61 4.53
N HIS A 77 -6.52 1.64 5.36
CA HIS A 77 -6.41 3.04 4.92
C HIS A 77 -5.47 3.88 5.80
N SER A 78 -4.88 3.30 6.84
CA SER A 78 -3.99 4.02 7.74
C SER A 78 -2.56 3.49 7.66
N ARG A 79 -1.58 4.39 7.90
CA ARG A 79 -0.18 4.01 8.06
C ARG A 79 0.02 3.06 9.24
N ARG A 80 -0.81 3.16 10.29
CA ARG A 80 -0.75 2.27 11.45
C ARG A 80 -1.08 0.84 11.05
N ASP A 81 -2.17 0.63 10.30
CA ASP A 81 -2.53 -0.69 9.78
C ASP A 81 -1.42 -1.26 8.88
N MET A 82 -0.81 -0.40 8.06
CA MET A 82 0.33 -0.81 7.23
C MET A 82 1.50 -1.33 8.07
N MET A 83 1.86 -0.62 9.14
CA MET A 83 2.95 -1.04 10.03
C MET A 83 2.59 -2.32 10.79
N ILE A 84 1.33 -2.50 11.17
CA ILE A 84 0.86 -3.73 11.81
C ILE A 84 0.97 -4.90 10.83
N GLU A 85 0.57 -4.74 9.57
CA GLU A 85 0.71 -5.79 8.56
C GLU A 85 2.18 -6.16 8.33
N ILE A 86 3.06 -5.16 8.13
CA ILE A 86 4.50 -5.39 7.98
C ILE A 86 5.04 -6.11 9.21
N GLY A 87 4.66 -5.68 10.42
CA GLY A 87 5.10 -6.29 11.67
C GLY A 87 4.67 -7.75 11.79
N ARG A 88 3.43 -8.08 11.43
CA ARG A 88 2.95 -9.47 11.41
C ARG A 88 3.74 -10.34 10.44
N LYS A 89 4.02 -9.84 9.22
CA LYS A 89 4.83 -10.56 8.24
C LYS A 89 6.28 -10.74 8.71
N CYS A 90 6.86 -9.71 9.32
CA CYS A 90 8.21 -9.79 9.91
C CYS A 90 8.27 -10.84 11.01
N ARG A 91 7.27 -10.85 11.92
CA ARG A 91 7.18 -11.84 12.99
C ARG A 91 7.14 -13.27 12.45
N ILE A 92 6.24 -13.55 11.50
CA ILE A 92 6.14 -14.86 10.86
C ILE A 92 7.48 -15.27 10.25
N ARG A 93 8.18 -14.34 9.59
CA ARG A 93 9.50 -14.61 9.00
C ARG A 93 10.57 -14.88 10.06
N MET A 94 10.58 -14.12 11.14
CA MET A 94 11.51 -14.33 12.26
C MET A 94 11.28 -15.70 12.91
N GLU A 95 10.02 -16.07 13.17
CA GLU A 95 9.65 -17.36 13.75
C GLU A 95 9.99 -18.53 12.83
N SER A 96 9.83 -18.39 11.51
CA SER A 96 10.09 -19.48 10.56
C SER A 96 11.55 -19.66 10.15
N THR A 97 12.40 -18.63 10.30
CA THR A 97 13.79 -18.67 9.82
C THR A 97 14.84 -18.34 10.88
N GLY A 98 14.44 -17.86 12.07
CA GLY A 98 15.35 -17.46 13.14
C GLY A 98 16.13 -16.16 12.86
N VAL A 99 15.79 -15.41 11.82
CA VAL A 99 16.50 -14.17 11.47
C VAL A 99 16.09 -12.98 12.36
N SER A 100 16.93 -11.96 12.41
CA SER A 100 16.63 -10.71 13.13
C SER A 100 15.49 -9.92 12.49
N LEU A 101 14.83 -9.05 13.27
CA LEU A 101 13.82 -8.10 12.74
C LEU A 101 14.36 -7.28 11.58
N GLY A 102 15.61 -6.82 11.68
CA GLY A 102 16.25 -6.03 10.63
C GLY A 102 16.31 -6.78 9.30
N ARG A 103 16.62 -8.08 9.34
CA ARG A 103 16.67 -8.93 8.14
C ARG A 103 15.27 -9.27 7.63
N ALA A 104 14.38 -9.70 8.52
CA ALA A 104 12.99 -10.01 8.17
C ALA A 104 12.30 -8.81 7.51
N LEU A 105 12.55 -7.60 8.00
CA LEU A 105 11.98 -6.38 7.44
C LEU A 105 12.50 -6.07 6.04
N VAL A 106 13.79 -6.27 5.77
CA VAL A 106 14.33 -6.12 4.40
C VAL A 106 13.63 -7.10 3.48
N ASP A 107 13.55 -8.37 3.86
CA ASP A 107 12.93 -9.38 3.01
C ASP A 107 11.45 -9.05 2.77
N VAL A 108 10.69 -8.68 3.81
CA VAL A 108 9.27 -8.29 3.66
C VAL A 108 9.11 -7.08 2.75
N LEU A 109 9.90 -6.01 2.92
CA LEU A 109 9.75 -4.82 2.08
C LEU A 109 10.12 -5.04 0.61
N VAL A 110 10.95 -6.04 0.31
CA VAL A 110 11.40 -6.36 -1.05
C VAL A 110 10.50 -7.39 -1.74
N THR A 111 10.05 -8.42 -1.01
CA THR A 111 9.39 -9.58 -1.63
C THR A 111 7.88 -9.58 -1.48
N GLU A 112 7.34 -8.87 -0.49
CA GLU A 112 5.92 -8.95 -0.15
C GLU A 112 5.09 -7.86 -0.83
N ARG A 113 3.93 -8.27 -1.34
CA ARG A 113 2.86 -7.35 -1.72
C ARG A 113 2.19 -6.80 -0.45
N ALA A 114 1.71 -5.57 -0.53
CA ALA A 114 0.87 -5.00 0.51
C ALA A 114 -0.59 -5.37 0.27
N SER A 115 -1.34 -5.74 1.31
CA SER A 115 -2.75 -6.14 1.18
C SER A 115 -3.70 -5.03 0.72
N SER A 116 -3.19 -3.80 0.61
CA SER A 116 -3.90 -2.64 0.09
C SER A 116 -2.92 -1.53 -0.26
N TRP A 117 -3.46 -0.46 -0.85
CA TRP A 117 -2.70 0.75 -1.17
C TRP A 117 -2.42 1.68 0.02
N PHE A 118 -2.97 1.39 1.20
CA PHE A 118 -2.83 2.19 2.43
C PHE A 118 -2.98 3.70 2.19
N MET A 119 -4.02 4.06 1.44
CA MET A 119 -4.40 5.43 1.16
C MET A 119 -5.91 5.58 1.24
N THR A 120 -6.40 6.81 1.39
CA THR A 120 -7.83 7.08 1.42
C THR A 120 -8.40 7.20 0.01
N ARG A 121 -9.70 6.88 -0.16
CA ARG A 121 -10.41 7.11 -1.44
C ARG A 121 -10.37 8.57 -1.85
N VAL A 122 -10.45 9.49 -0.88
CA VAL A 122 -10.32 10.93 -1.12
C VAL A 122 -8.97 11.27 -1.75
N TYR A 123 -7.87 10.69 -1.25
CA TYR A 123 -6.55 10.88 -1.82
C TYR A 123 -6.43 10.31 -3.24
N ALA A 124 -6.91 9.08 -3.46
CA ALA A 124 -6.94 8.45 -4.77
C ALA A 124 -7.70 9.31 -5.81
N ARG A 125 -8.87 9.84 -5.44
CA ARG A 125 -9.65 10.74 -6.28
C ARG A 125 -8.89 12.03 -6.61
N GLN A 126 -8.28 12.66 -5.61
CA GLN A 126 -7.47 13.86 -5.83
C GLN A 126 -6.27 13.60 -6.76
N LEU A 127 -5.67 12.42 -6.67
CA LEU A 127 -4.54 12.03 -7.49
C LEU A 127 -4.94 11.93 -8.96
N PHE A 128 -6.09 11.30 -9.25
CA PHE A 128 -6.65 11.25 -10.60
C PHE A 128 -6.86 12.66 -11.19
N TYR A 129 -7.57 13.55 -10.47
CA TYR A 129 -7.86 14.90 -10.97
C TYR A 129 -6.61 15.80 -11.09
N ARG A 130 -5.62 15.65 -10.20
CA ARG A 130 -4.34 16.38 -10.32
C ARG A 130 -3.58 15.98 -11.58
N MET A 131 -3.58 14.70 -11.94
CA MET A 131 -2.94 14.24 -13.17
C MET A 131 -3.66 14.72 -14.44
N GLY A 132 -4.99 14.87 -14.38
CA GLY A 132 -5.77 15.49 -15.45
C GLY A 132 -5.39 16.96 -15.68
N LYS A 133 -5.23 17.75 -14.61
CA LYS A 133 -4.82 19.16 -14.71
C LYS A 133 -3.40 19.34 -15.24
N ASN A 134 -2.43 18.52 -14.80
CA ASN A 134 -1.04 18.62 -15.28
C ASN A 134 -0.89 18.28 -16.77
N ARG A 135 -1.84 17.57 -17.38
CA ARG A 135 -1.88 17.31 -18.82
C ARG A 135 -2.36 18.52 -19.64
N ASN A 136 -3.22 19.37 -19.08
CA ASN A 136 -3.76 20.55 -19.78
C ASN A 136 -2.83 21.77 -19.74
N ILE A 137 -1.80 21.79 -18.88
CA ILE A 137 -0.83 22.89 -18.78
C ILE A 137 0.36 22.70 -19.74
N ARG A 138 0.47 21.53 -20.37
CA ARG A 138 1.53 21.20 -21.35
C ARG A 138 1.03 21.19 -22.81
N LYS A 139 -0.11 21.82 -23.09
CA LYS A 139 -0.56 22.16 -24.43
C LYS A 139 -0.41 23.66 -24.61
#